data_AF-A0A9Q0DBC9-F1
#
_entry.id   AF-A0A9Q0DBC9-F1
#
_cell.length_a   1.000
_cell.length_b   1.000
_cell.length_c   1.000
_cell.angle_alpha   90.00
_cell.angle_beta   90.00
_cell.angle_gamma   90.00
#
_symmetry.space_group_name_H-M   'P 1'
#
loop_
_entity.id
_entity.type
_entity.pdbx_description
1 polymer ?
#
loop_
_entity_poly.entity_id
_entity_poly.type
_entity_poly.pdbx_seq_one_letter_code
_entity_poly.pdbx_strand_id
1 'polypeptide(L)'
;MPPRRARSGVPGKTAPAADTSWETGLKSAQFEECSWKACVSLLAGGTPADEELMGPLQLAVQQPQRRLFTLVSQEAIVATIHHLGNPKAKRPKDVAMFHEVTEQAMVLLDAGQEVPCELMANILKFQLLQVKASDQQRMATKKGSEEKSKAGPASATKHKASGNRANEDTPPAGVTVERQTKLRRRGEDIQTPKYIDDEPEGGPQHYFLLTGFLEAQLLPALEAVGVHVDNVIRVQQERGHYNTPERRDSSVVSSERPRGSQKHCVFWSSLGDVLDRGPALSTLQDVARLCYTVTDRPHAPGPPVSYFKCLCIL
;
A
#
# COMPACT_ATOMS: atom_id res chain seq x y z
N MET A 1 13.15 5.35 -75.09
CA MET A 1 13.15 5.39 -73.61
C MET A 1 11.75 5.13 -73.09
N PRO A 2 11.49 3.98 -72.42
CA PRO A 2 10.27 3.71 -71.69
C PRO A 2 10.49 3.80 -70.15
N PRO A 3 9.45 4.09 -69.34
CA PRO A 3 9.62 4.47 -67.94
C PRO A 3 9.79 3.26 -66.99
N ARG A 4 10.52 3.52 -65.91
CA ARG A 4 10.92 2.63 -64.81
C ARG A 4 9.72 2.00 -64.08
N ARG A 5 9.75 0.68 -63.90
CA ARG A 5 8.81 -0.09 -63.06
C ARG A 5 9.20 0.06 -61.58
N ALA A 6 8.26 0.52 -60.75
CA ALA A 6 8.43 0.66 -59.30
C ALA A 6 8.47 -0.72 -58.61
N ARG A 7 9.37 -0.85 -57.62
CA ARG A 7 9.51 -2.00 -56.72
C ARG A 7 8.27 -2.17 -55.86
N SER A 8 7.79 -3.41 -55.73
CA SER A 8 6.75 -3.77 -54.76
C SER A 8 7.24 -3.53 -53.33
N GLY A 9 6.47 -2.73 -52.58
CA GLY A 9 6.65 -2.56 -51.15
C GLY A 9 6.32 -3.84 -50.40
N VAL A 10 7.21 -4.21 -49.49
CA VAL A 10 6.98 -5.23 -48.44
C VAL A 10 5.93 -4.67 -47.48
N PRO A 11 4.88 -5.44 -47.11
CA PRO A 11 3.91 -4.98 -46.12
C PRO A 11 4.61 -4.83 -44.76
N GLY A 12 4.34 -3.70 -44.12
CA GLY A 12 4.99 -3.26 -42.90
C GLY A 12 4.94 -4.30 -41.79
N LYS A 13 6.07 -4.43 -41.10
CA LYS A 13 6.15 -5.03 -39.77
C LYS A 13 5.15 -4.31 -38.86
N THR A 14 4.07 -4.99 -38.52
CA THR A 14 3.30 -4.67 -37.32
C THR A 14 4.26 -4.72 -36.14
N ALA A 15 4.20 -3.68 -35.30
CA ALA A 15 4.92 -3.64 -34.03
C ALA A 15 4.57 -4.89 -33.20
N PRO A 16 5.51 -5.46 -32.44
CA PRO A 16 5.22 -6.60 -31.58
C PRO A 16 4.17 -6.14 -30.56
N ALA A 17 3.05 -6.87 -30.48
CA ALA A 17 2.17 -6.76 -29.33
C ALA A 17 3.03 -7.03 -28.10
N ALA A 18 3.04 -6.10 -27.15
CA ALA A 18 3.74 -6.29 -25.88
C ALA A 18 3.18 -7.57 -25.23
N ASP A 19 4.06 -8.47 -24.81
CA ASP A 19 3.66 -9.67 -24.07
C ASP A 19 3.00 -9.26 -22.75
N THR A 20 1.67 -9.33 -22.68
CA THR A 20 0.86 -9.03 -21.48
C THR A 20 0.71 -10.26 -20.57
N SER A 21 1.69 -11.18 -20.62
CA SER A 21 1.71 -12.38 -19.78
C SER A 21 1.70 -12.04 -18.29
N TRP A 22 2.42 -10.99 -17.89
CA TRP A 22 2.41 -10.44 -16.53
C TRP A 22 1.00 -9.97 -16.11
N GLU A 23 0.22 -9.40 -17.03
CA GLU A 23 -1.11 -8.84 -16.74
C GLU A 23 -2.10 -9.98 -16.42
N THR A 24 -2.06 -11.05 -17.22
CA THR A 24 -2.89 -12.24 -16.98
C THR A 24 -2.50 -12.91 -15.66
N GLY A 25 -1.20 -13.03 -15.38
CA GLY A 25 -0.69 -13.55 -14.11
C GLY A 25 -1.13 -12.69 -12.92
N LEU A 26 -1.02 -11.37 -13.03
CA LEU A 26 -1.41 -10.44 -11.98
C LEU A 26 -2.93 -10.46 -11.72
N LYS A 27 -3.76 -10.51 -12.76
CA LYS A 27 -5.23 -10.60 -12.61
C LYS A 27 -5.66 -11.93 -11.99
N SER A 28 -5.01 -13.04 -12.36
CA SER A 28 -5.29 -14.37 -11.79
C SER A 28 -4.72 -14.60 -10.39
N ALA A 29 -3.71 -13.83 -9.97
CA ALA A 29 -3.16 -13.91 -8.63
C ALA A 29 -4.24 -13.61 -7.58
N GLN A 30 -4.42 -14.50 -6.60
CA GLN A 30 -5.42 -14.33 -5.56
C GLN A 30 -4.94 -13.29 -4.55
N PHE A 31 -5.71 -12.21 -4.39
CA PHE A 31 -5.43 -11.22 -3.36
C PHE A 31 -5.93 -11.72 -1.99
N GLU A 32 -7.19 -12.10 -1.89
CA GLU A 32 -7.76 -12.70 -0.67
C GLU A 32 -7.85 -14.22 -0.76
N GLU A 33 -7.59 -14.90 0.36
CA GLU A 33 -7.64 -16.35 0.52
C GLU A 33 -8.32 -16.73 1.83
N CYS A 34 -8.76 -17.99 1.99
CA CYS A 34 -9.40 -18.45 3.22
C CYS A 34 -8.55 -18.24 4.49
N SER A 35 -7.22 -18.26 4.36
CA SER A 35 -6.28 -18.06 5.47
C SER A 35 -5.74 -16.63 5.61
N TRP A 36 -6.04 -15.74 4.67
CA TRP A 36 -5.57 -14.36 4.69
C TRP A 36 -6.56 -13.44 3.98
N LYS A 37 -7.20 -12.58 4.77
CA LYS A 37 -8.17 -11.57 4.35
C LYS A 37 -7.61 -10.18 4.59
N ALA A 38 -8.01 -9.25 3.73
CA ALA A 38 -7.65 -7.84 3.84
C ALA A 38 -8.90 -6.99 4.03
N CYS A 39 -8.77 -5.86 4.73
CA CYS A 39 -9.75 -4.77 4.66
C CYS A 39 -9.13 -3.61 3.91
N VAL A 40 -9.64 -3.27 2.74
CA VAL A 40 -9.18 -2.17 1.89
C VAL A 40 -10.13 -1.00 2.06
N SER A 41 -9.64 0.08 2.65
CA SER A 41 -10.41 1.31 2.85
C SER A 41 -9.83 2.45 2.03
N LEU A 42 -10.68 3.11 1.24
CA LEU A 42 -10.33 4.33 0.52
C LEU A 42 -10.69 5.55 1.37
N LEU A 43 -9.69 6.38 1.66
CA LEU A 43 -9.84 7.58 2.48
C LEU A 43 -9.66 8.81 1.60
N ALA A 44 -10.61 9.75 1.70
CA ALA A 44 -10.59 11.01 0.98
C ALA A 44 -11.22 12.13 1.82
N GLY A 45 -10.67 13.33 1.67
CA GLY A 45 -11.22 14.57 2.23
C GLY A 45 -12.56 14.94 1.58
N GLY A 46 -13.46 15.53 2.35
CA GLY A 46 -14.69 16.12 1.83
C GLY A 46 -14.41 17.29 0.87
N THR A 47 -13.35 18.04 1.17
CA THR A 47 -12.79 19.13 0.37
C THR A 47 -11.26 19.02 0.34
N PRO A 48 -10.56 19.74 -0.56
CA PRO A 48 -9.09 19.72 -0.58
C PRO A 48 -8.44 20.16 0.74
N ALA A 49 -9.10 21.03 1.51
CA ALA A 49 -8.61 21.45 2.82
C ALA A 49 -8.75 20.34 3.87
N ASP A 50 -9.75 19.47 3.72
CA ASP A 50 -9.99 18.37 4.67
C ASP A 50 -8.97 17.22 4.49
N GLU A 51 -8.19 17.20 3.41
CA GLU A 51 -7.10 16.23 3.20
C GLU A 51 -6.04 16.32 4.32
N GLU A 52 -5.78 17.53 4.81
CA GLU A 52 -4.81 17.76 5.89
C GLU A 52 -5.21 17.08 7.21
N LEU A 53 -6.51 16.84 7.42
CA LEU A 53 -7.03 16.15 8.61
C LEU A 53 -6.59 14.68 8.68
N MET A 54 -6.20 14.10 7.54
CA MET A 54 -5.71 12.72 7.48
C MET A 54 -4.23 12.60 7.86
N GLY A 55 -3.49 13.71 7.94
CA GLY A 55 -2.06 13.72 8.26
C GLY A 55 -1.70 12.98 9.56
N PRO A 56 -2.38 13.23 10.69
CA PRO A 56 -2.12 12.50 11.94
C PRO A 56 -2.34 10.98 11.81
N LEU A 57 -3.35 10.54 11.05
CA LEU A 57 -3.61 9.12 10.80
C LEU A 57 -2.48 8.50 9.98
N GLN A 58 -2.07 9.16 8.90
CA GLN A 58 -0.97 8.72 8.05
C GLN A 58 0.31 8.54 8.88
N LEU A 59 0.64 9.51 9.74
CA LEU A 59 1.79 9.42 10.65
C LEU A 59 1.66 8.27 11.64
N ALA A 60 0.47 8.05 12.22
CA ALA A 60 0.24 6.96 13.17
C ALA A 60 0.44 5.56 12.54
N VAL A 61 0.08 5.41 11.27
CA VAL A 61 0.23 4.14 10.53
C VAL A 61 1.67 3.92 10.07
N GLN A 62 2.40 4.98 9.75
CA GLN A 62 3.82 4.90 9.38
C GLN A 62 4.73 4.56 10.56
N GLN A 63 4.29 4.82 11.80
CA GLN A 63 5.03 4.38 12.98
C GLN A 63 4.94 2.84 13.09
N PRO A 64 6.05 2.15 13.43
CA PRO A 64 6.09 0.69 13.52
C PRO A 64 5.33 0.13 14.75
N GLN A 65 4.34 0.87 15.26
CA GLN A 65 3.53 0.52 16.42
C GLN A 65 2.27 -0.28 16.02
N ARG A 66 1.87 -0.24 14.74
CA ARG A 66 0.71 -0.93 14.18
C ARG A 66 1.16 -1.86 13.06
N ARG A 67 1.10 -3.17 13.28
CA ARG A 67 1.75 -4.16 12.38
C ARG A 67 0.88 -4.58 11.21
N LEU A 68 -0.43 -4.51 11.37
CA LEU A 68 -1.40 -4.99 10.39
C LEU A 68 -1.97 -3.85 9.54
N PHE A 69 -1.41 -2.64 9.64
CA PHE A 69 -1.86 -1.50 8.86
C PHE A 69 -0.82 -1.13 7.80
N THR A 70 -1.28 -0.82 6.60
CA THR A 70 -0.43 -0.25 5.55
C THR A 70 -1.14 0.90 4.87
N LEU A 71 -0.47 2.05 4.88
CA LEU A 71 -0.87 3.21 4.11
C LEU A 71 -0.31 3.09 2.69
N VAL A 72 -1.18 3.21 1.70
CA VAL A 72 -0.82 3.24 0.27
C VAL A 72 -1.33 4.56 -0.30
N SER A 73 -0.43 5.54 -0.43
CA SER A 73 -0.79 6.84 -1.01
C SER A 73 -0.51 6.87 -2.51
N GLN A 74 -1.26 7.67 -3.26
CA GLN A 74 -1.02 7.88 -4.70
C GLN A 74 0.42 8.36 -4.96
N GLU A 75 0.96 9.23 -4.10
CA GLU A 75 2.34 9.73 -4.19
C GLU A 75 3.36 8.60 -3.98
N ALA A 76 3.12 7.69 -3.03
CA ALA A 76 3.99 6.54 -2.78
C ALA A 76 3.97 5.56 -3.97
N ILE A 77 2.81 5.39 -4.62
CA ILE A 77 2.70 4.62 -5.86
C ILE A 77 3.52 5.25 -6.99
N VAL A 78 3.37 6.56 -7.21
CA VAL A 78 4.15 7.30 -8.22
C VAL A 78 5.66 7.20 -7.95
N ALA A 79 6.08 7.35 -6.69
CA ALA A 79 7.48 7.16 -6.30
C ALA A 79 7.97 5.73 -6.61
N THR A 80 7.12 4.72 -6.38
CA THR A 80 7.44 3.33 -6.69
C THR A 80 7.56 3.10 -8.20
N ILE A 81 6.68 3.72 -9.00
CA ILE A 81 6.77 3.67 -10.47
C ILE A 81 8.11 4.23 -10.94
N HIS A 82 8.53 5.39 -10.42
CA HIS A 82 9.84 5.96 -10.77
C HIS A 82 11.02 5.09 -10.32
N HIS A 83 10.89 4.41 -9.19
CA HIS A 83 11.95 3.56 -8.64
C HIS A 83 12.12 2.24 -9.40
N LEU A 84 11.01 1.53 -9.65
CA LEU A 84 11.02 0.19 -10.24
C LEU A 84 10.83 0.21 -11.76
N GLY A 85 10.12 1.21 -12.28
CA GLY A 85 9.76 1.30 -13.70
C GLY A 85 10.86 1.85 -14.59
N ASN A 86 11.99 2.32 -14.04
CA ASN A 86 13.11 2.79 -14.84
C ASN A 86 13.99 1.60 -15.29
N PRO A 87 13.95 1.20 -16.58
CA PRO A 87 14.70 0.04 -17.06
C PRO A 87 16.23 0.27 -17.04
N LYS A 88 16.68 1.53 -16.94
CA LYS A 88 18.09 1.93 -16.87
C LYS A 88 18.60 2.02 -15.42
N ALA A 89 17.72 2.00 -14.44
CA ALA A 89 18.12 1.96 -13.04
C ALA A 89 18.69 0.57 -12.71
N LYS A 90 19.62 0.52 -11.74
CA LYS A 90 20.15 -0.75 -11.25
C LYS A 90 19.02 -1.50 -10.55
N ARG A 91 18.49 -2.52 -11.21
CA ARG A 91 17.44 -3.37 -10.65
C ARG A 91 17.92 -4.01 -9.34
N PRO A 92 17.11 -4.02 -8.28
CA PRO A 92 17.35 -4.85 -7.11
C PRO A 92 17.56 -6.31 -7.54
N LYS A 93 18.39 -7.07 -6.82
CA LYS A 93 18.62 -8.50 -7.13
C LYS A 93 17.37 -9.37 -6.87
N ASP A 94 16.41 -8.83 -6.14
CA ASP A 94 15.16 -9.48 -5.74
C ASP A 94 14.01 -8.57 -6.18
N VAL A 95 13.65 -8.67 -7.46
CA VAL A 95 12.56 -7.87 -8.02
C VAL A 95 11.25 -8.61 -7.79
N ALA A 96 10.28 -7.90 -7.18
CA ALA A 96 8.97 -8.46 -6.93
C ALA A 96 8.28 -8.91 -8.23
N MET A 97 7.55 -10.02 -8.16
CA MET A 97 6.75 -10.53 -9.26
C MET A 97 5.78 -9.46 -9.78
N PHE A 98 5.62 -9.36 -11.10
CA PHE A 98 4.76 -8.39 -11.80
C PHE A 98 5.22 -6.92 -11.81
N HIS A 99 6.48 -6.62 -11.43
CA HIS A 99 7.03 -5.26 -11.50
C HIS A 99 6.93 -4.60 -12.89
N GLU A 100 6.80 -5.37 -13.97
CA GLU A 100 6.62 -4.92 -15.35
C GLU A 100 5.44 -3.93 -15.49
N VAL A 101 4.43 -4.04 -14.62
CA VAL A 101 3.32 -3.08 -14.54
C VAL A 101 3.83 -1.64 -14.27
N THR A 102 4.90 -1.51 -13.49
CA THR A 102 5.50 -0.20 -13.16
C THR A 102 6.29 0.36 -14.34
N GLU A 103 6.89 -0.48 -15.19
CA GLU A 103 7.58 -0.04 -16.40
C GLU A 103 6.57 0.57 -17.40
N GLN A 104 5.40 -0.05 -17.57
CA GLN A 104 4.35 0.49 -18.44
C GLN A 104 3.82 1.84 -17.95
N ALA A 105 3.62 1.97 -16.63
CA ALA A 105 3.19 3.23 -16.04
C ALA A 105 4.26 4.31 -16.17
N MET A 106 5.54 3.95 -16.02
CA MET A 106 6.66 4.88 -16.19
C MET A 106 6.70 5.47 -17.59
N VAL A 107 6.45 4.67 -18.64
CA VAL A 107 6.39 5.18 -20.04
C VAL A 107 5.32 6.26 -20.21
N LEU A 108 4.16 6.12 -19.56
CA LEU A 108 3.08 7.11 -19.61
C LEU A 108 3.47 8.38 -18.84
N LEU A 109 4.06 8.23 -17.65
CA LEU A 109 4.54 9.37 -16.86
C LEU A 109 5.65 10.15 -17.58
N ASP A 110 6.60 9.45 -18.21
CA ASP A 110 7.67 10.07 -19.02
C ASP A 110 7.11 10.82 -20.24
N ALA A 111 5.98 10.37 -20.79
CA ALA A 111 5.24 11.06 -21.84
C ALA A 111 4.37 12.22 -21.33
N GLY A 112 4.33 12.47 -20.01
CA GLY A 112 3.49 13.49 -19.39
C GLY A 112 1.99 13.14 -19.38
N GLN A 113 1.65 11.86 -19.55
CA GLN A 113 0.27 11.36 -19.52
C GLN A 113 -0.09 10.88 -18.11
N GLU A 114 -1.37 11.01 -17.73
CA GLU A 114 -1.89 10.42 -16.50
C GLU A 114 -2.02 8.89 -16.65
N VAL A 115 -1.78 8.16 -15.57
CA VAL A 115 -1.92 6.70 -15.53
C VAL A 115 -3.42 6.34 -15.53
N PRO A 116 -3.92 5.57 -16.52
CA PRO A 116 -5.32 5.15 -16.56
C PRO A 116 -5.74 4.32 -15.34
N CYS A 117 -7.02 4.38 -14.96
CA CYS A 117 -7.56 3.65 -13.79
C CYS A 117 -7.28 2.14 -13.84
N GLU A 118 -7.40 1.50 -15.00
CA GLU A 118 -7.10 0.08 -15.19
C GLU A 118 -5.65 -0.27 -14.85
N LEU A 119 -4.71 0.56 -15.31
CA LEU A 119 -3.29 0.36 -15.03
C LEU A 119 -2.98 0.69 -13.56
N MET A 120 -3.59 1.73 -12.99
CA MET A 120 -3.47 2.06 -11.58
C MET A 120 -3.97 0.93 -10.68
N ALA A 121 -5.11 0.30 -11.02
CA ALA A 121 -5.65 -0.85 -10.29
C ALA A 121 -4.68 -2.04 -10.32
N ASN A 122 -4.06 -2.32 -11.47
CA ASN A 122 -3.00 -3.34 -11.57
C ASN A 122 -1.80 -3.00 -10.66
N ILE A 123 -1.32 -1.75 -10.65
CA ILE A 123 -0.20 -1.33 -9.80
C ILE A 123 -0.55 -1.45 -8.31
N LEU A 124 -1.77 -1.06 -7.93
CA LEU A 124 -2.27 -1.22 -6.57
C LEU A 124 -2.29 -2.70 -6.19
N LYS A 125 -2.89 -3.57 -7.00
CA LYS A 125 -2.89 -5.01 -6.75
C LYS A 125 -1.48 -5.57 -6.57
N PHE A 126 -0.54 -5.17 -7.43
CA PHE A 126 0.88 -5.54 -7.31
C PHE A 126 1.48 -5.15 -5.95
N GLN A 127 1.21 -3.93 -5.46
CA GLN A 127 1.68 -3.48 -4.15
C GLN A 127 1.04 -4.25 -3.00
N LEU A 128 -0.27 -4.46 -3.06
CA LEU A 128 -1.00 -5.20 -2.04
C LEU A 128 -0.53 -6.66 -1.94
N LEU A 129 -0.19 -7.29 -3.07
CA LEU A 129 0.38 -8.64 -3.10
C LEU A 129 1.78 -8.72 -2.47
N GLN A 130 2.60 -7.68 -2.59
CA GLN A 130 3.90 -7.63 -1.90
C GLN A 130 3.74 -7.57 -0.38
N VAL A 131 2.77 -6.80 0.09
CA VAL A 131 2.45 -6.73 1.52
C VAL A 131 1.92 -8.08 2.00
N LYS A 132 1.02 -8.72 1.26
CA LYS A 132 0.55 -10.09 1.53
C LYS A 132 1.70 -11.09 1.63
N ALA A 133 2.64 -11.08 0.69
CA ALA A 133 3.79 -11.98 0.73
C ALA A 133 4.67 -11.76 1.97
N SER A 134 4.89 -10.48 2.32
CA SER A 134 5.63 -10.07 3.52
C SER A 134 4.93 -10.53 4.81
N ASP A 135 3.60 -10.45 4.83
CA ASP A 135 2.74 -10.92 5.89
C ASP A 135 2.80 -12.42 6.09
N GLN A 136 2.64 -13.19 5.02
CA GLN A 136 2.72 -14.64 5.06
C GLN A 136 4.09 -15.12 5.55
N GLN A 137 5.18 -14.48 5.11
CA GLN A 137 6.53 -14.75 5.60
C GLN A 137 6.68 -14.43 7.10
N ARG A 138 6.11 -13.30 7.57
CA ARG A 138 6.07 -12.96 9.01
C ARG A 138 5.31 -14.01 9.82
N MET A 139 4.20 -14.54 9.32
CA MET A 139 3.41 -15.55 10.01
C MET A 139 4.12 -16.91 10.05
N ALA A 140 4.80 -17.28 8.96
CA ALA A 140 5.61 -18.51 8.90
C ALA A 140 6.79 -18.49 9.89
N THR A 141 7.50 -17.35 9.99
CA THR A 141 8.64 -17.20 10.90
C THR A 141 8.22 -17.23 12.37
N LYS A 142 7.07 -16.65 12.73
CA LYS A 142 6.51 -16.77 14.10
C LYS A 142 6.23 -18.24 14.46
N LYS A 143 5.51 -18.98 13.61
CA LYS A 143 5.18 -20.40 13.85
C LYS A 143 6.44 -21.28 13.96
N GLY A 144 7.44 -21.05 13.12
CA GLY A 144 8.72 -21.78 13.16
C GLY A 144 9.55 -21.51 14.42
N SER A 145 9.42 -20.34 15.05
CA SER A 145 10.08 -20.02 16.32
C SER A 145 9.42 -20.67 17.55
N GLU A 146 8.09 -20.85 17.51
CA GLU A 146 7.31 -21.50 18.58
C GLU A 146 7.47 -23.02 18.57
N GLU A 147 7.56 -23.66 17.40
CA GLU A 147 7.87 -25.09 17.30
C GLU A 147 9.27 -25.42 17.80
N LYS A 148 10.26 -24.55 17.53
CA LYS A 148 11.65 -24.76 17.98
C LYS A 148 11.84 -24.54 19.49
N SER A 149 10.85 -23.97 20.17
CA SER A 149 10.83 -23.81 21.63
C SER A 149 10.01 -24.89 22.36
N LYS A 150 9.30 -25.76 21.63
CA LYS A 150 8.65 -26.98 22.17
C LYS A 150 9.48 -28.25 22.04
N ALA A 151 10.60 -28.24 21.31
CA ALA A 151 11.58 -29.33 21.30
C ALA A 151 12.57 -29.16 22.46
N GLY A 152 12.21 -29.69 23.64
CA GLY A 152 13.09 -29.70 24.82
C GLY A 152 14.38 -30.52 24.59
N PRO A 153 15.52 -30.15 25.20
CA PRO A 153 16.73 -30.96 25.15
C PRO A 153 16.67 -32.08 26.21
N ALA A 154 16.48 -33.32 25.78
CA ALA A 154 16.65 -34.49 26.63
C ALA A 154 18.15 -34.86 26.76
N SER A 155 18.66 -34.75 27.99
CA SER A 155 19.74 -35.51 28.69
C SER A 155 20.86 -36.18 27.86
N ALA A 156 22.14 -35.79 28.04
CA ALA A 156 23.14 -36.39 28.97
C ALA A 156 23.55 -37.83 28.58
N THR A 157 24.79 -38.31 28.44
CA THR A 157 26.09 -38.10 29.10
C THR A 157 27.15 -38.95 28.34
N LYS A 158 28.45 -38.60 28.38
CA LYS A 158 29.61 -39.47 28.78
C LYS A 158 30.92 -39.25 27.98
N HIS A 159 31.90 -38.77 28.75
CA HIS A 159 33.36 -38.65 28.59
C HIS A 159 34.11 -39.61 27.64
N LYS A 160 35.14 -39.06 26.95
CA LYS A 160 36.55 -39.48 27.12
C LYS A 160 37.54 -38.45 26.53
N ALA A 161 38.68 -38.32 27.21
CA ALA A 161 39.79 -37.39 26.95
C ALA A 161 40.99 -38.07 26.25
N SER A 162 41.79 -37.27 25.54
CA SER A 162 43.25 -37.33 25.23
C SER A 162 43.48 -36.86 23.77
N GLY A 163 44.54 -36.17 23.35
CA GLY A 163 45.73 -35.60 23.97
C GLY A 163 46.66 -35.02 22.88
N ASN A 164 47.23 -33.83 23.17
CA ASN A 164 48.58 -33.33 22.85
C ASN A 164 49.16 -33.13 21.42
N ARG A 165 49.63 -31.87 21.20
CA ARG A 165 50.87 -31.33 20.54
C ARG A 165 50.54 -30.24 19.50
N ALA A 166 50.63 -28.95 19.82
CA ALA A 166 51.81 -28.08 19.91
C ALA A 166 52.54 -27.87 18.56
N ASN A 167 52.29 -26.75 17.89
CA ASN A 167 53.37 -25.82 17.53
C ASN A 167 52.83 -24.37 17.34
N GLU A 168 53.76 -23.46 17.60
CA GLU A 168 53.71 -22.04 17.92
C GLU A 168 53.63 -21.16 16.65
N ASP A 169 52.82 -20.09 16.67
CA ASP A 169 53.15 -18.73 16.16
C ASP A 169 51.90 -17.81 16.24
N THR A 170 52.07 -16.60 16.79
CA THR A 170 51.04 -15.55 17.00
C THR A 170 51.69 -14.17 16.73
N PRO A 171 50.98 -13.05 16.42
CA PRO A 171 49.88 -12.75 15.49
C PRO A 171 50.26 -11.60 14.49
N PRO A 172 49.34 -11.05 13.66
CA PRO A 172 48.57 -9.89 14.13
C PRO A 172 47.09 -9.83 13.69
N ALA A 173 46.29 -9.27 14.61
CA ALA A 173 45.14 -8.39 14.42
C ALA A 173 44.06 -8.71 13.37
N GLY A 174 42.90 -9.17 13.88
CA GLY A 174 41.69 -8.34 13.73
C GLY A 174 40.64 -8.77 12.70
N VAL A 175 40.12 -10.00 12.77
CA VAL A 175 38.77 -10.31 12.27
C VAL A 175 38.07 -11.22 13.28
N THR A 176 37.39 -10.62 14.25
CA THR A 176 36.45 -11.34 15.11
C THR A 176 35.22 -11.73 14.29
N VAL A 177 35.22 -12.97 13.82
CA VAL A 177 34.00 -13.68 13.42
C VAL A 177 33.18 -13.85 14.70
N GLU A 178 32.23 -12.95 14.92
CA GLU A 178 31.30 -13.05 16.04
C GLU A 178 30.39 -14.27 15.85
N ARG A 179 30.74 -15.35 16.53
CA ARG A 179 29.82 -16.44 16.86
C ARG A 179 28.68 -15.83 17.67
N GLN A 180 27.48 -15.80 17.09
CA GLN A 180 26.24 -15.49 17.79
C GLN A 180 26.00 -16.51 18.91
N THR A 181 26.43 -16.14 20.12
CA THR A 181 26.05 -16.82 21.35
C THR A 181 24.87 -16.08 21.96
N LYS A 182 23.86 -16.82 22.41
CA LYS A 182 22.62 -16.31 23.00
C LYS A 182 22.80 -15.84 24.45
N LEU A 183 23.86 -15.08 24.75
CA LEU A 183 24.00 -14.41 26.04
C LEU A 183 23.81 -12.91 25.86
N ARG A 184 22.68 -12.38 26.35
CA ARG A 184 22.42 -10.94 26.40
C ARG A 184 23.38 -10.28 27.39
N ARG A 185 24.00 -9.16 26.99
CA ARG A 185 24.79 -8.31 27.90
C ARG A 185 23.82 -7.55 28.82
N ARG A 186 24.09 -7.54 30.14
CA ARG A 186 23.33 -6.70 31.09
C ARG A 186 23.48 -5.23 30.66
N GLY A 187 22.37 -4.59 30.32
CA GLY A 187 22.31 -3.18 29.93
C GLY A 187 21.89 -2.90 28.49
N GLU A 188 21.71 -3.91 27.64
CA GLU A 188 21.11 -3.75 26.31
C GLU A 188 19.59 -3.96 26.43
N ASP A 189 18.86 -2.89 26.74
CA ASP A 189 17.42 -2.85 26.51
C ASP A 189 17.22 -2.89 24.99
N ILE A 190 17.15 -4.10 24.45
CA ILE A 190 16.48 -4.34 23.17
C ILE A 190 15.04 -3.92 23.44
N GLN A 191 14.73 -2.65 23.17
CA GLN A 191 13.37 -2.14 23.16
C GLN A 191 12.63 -2.95 22.11
N THR A 192 12.01 -4.04 22.55
CA THR A 192 11.04 -4.76 21.74
C THR A 192 10.01 -3.73 21.34
N PRO A 193 9.81 -3.46 20.04
CA PRO A 193 8.85 -2.46 19.59
C PRO A 193 7.51 -2.77 20.26
N LYS A 194 7.04 -1.84 21.09
CA LYS A 194 5.79 -1.97 21.82
C LYS A 194 4.67 -1.70 20.81
N TYR A 195 4.02 -2.77 20.40
CA TYR A 195 2.86 -2.70 19.51
C TYR A 195 1.60 -2.36 20.31
N ILE A 196 0.67 -1.67 19.68
CA ILE A 196 -0.54 -1.14 20.35
C ILE A 196 -1.64 -2.21 20.45
N ASP A 197 -1.59 -3.28 19.64
CA ASP A 197 -2.51 -4.43 19.64
C ASP A 197 -3.99 -4.03 19.82
N ASP A 198 -4.43 -2.96 19.16
CA ASP A 198 -5.80 -2.41 19.25
C ASP A 198 -6.74 -2.90 18.13
N GLU A 199 -6.39 -4.02 17.51
CA GLU A 199 -7.15 -4.66 16.45
C GLU A 199 -8.35 -5.44 17.04
N PRO A 200 -9.50 -5.51 16.34
CA PRO A 200 -10.64 -6.28 16.78
C PRO A 200 -10.32 -7.79 16.79
N GLU A 201 -10.78 -8.49 17.84
CA GLU A 201 -10.65 -9.94 17.94
C GLU A 201 -11.45 -10.61 16.81
N GLY A 202 -10.75 -11.26 15.87
CA GLY A 202 -11.36 -11.88 14.69
C GLY A 202 -11.45 -11.00 13.43
N GLY A 203 -10.78 -9.84 13.42
CA GLY A 203 -10.66 -8.99 12.22
C GLY A 203 -9.82 -9.61 11.09
N PRO A 204 -9.73 -8.95 9.93
CA PRO A 204 -8.86 -9.36 8.82
C PRO A 204 -7.38 -9.44 9.23
N GLN A 205 -6.59 -10.12 8.43
CA GLN A 205 -5.17 -10.29 8.68
C GLN A 205 -4.37 -9.02 8.38
N HIS A 206 -4.89 -8.12 7.54
CA HIS A 206 -4.25 -6.85 7.21
C HIS A 206 -5.27 -5.77 6.79
N TYR A 207 -4.97 -4.52 7.08
CA TYR A 207 -5.78 -3.35 6.77
C TYR A 207 -5.00 -2.40 5.87
N PHE A 208 -5.57 -2.07 4.71
CA PHE A 208 -5.02 -1.12 3.77
C PHE A 208 -5.78 0.19 3.79
N LEU A 209 -5.04 1.29 3.87
CA LEU A 209 -5.57 2.64 3.78
C LEU A 209 -5.08 3.26 2.48
N LEU A 210 -5.96 3.36 1.51
CA LEU A 210 -5.68 4.01 0.23
C LEU A 210 -5.95 5.51 0.37
N THR A 211 -5.01 6.38 0.03
CA THR A 211 -5.17 7.84 0.12
C THR A 211 -4.71 8.55 -1.16
N GLY A 212 -5.34 9.67 -1.50
CA GLY A 212 -4.98 10.50 -2.65
C GLY A 212 -5.60 10.05 -3.99
N PHE A 213 -6.40 8.98 -4.01
CA PHE A 213 -7.12 8.54 -5.21
C PHE A 213 -8.48 9.21 -5.27
N LEU A 214 -8.68 10.13 -6.23
CA LEU A 214 -9.92 10.90 -6.41
C LEU A 214 -10.65 10.53 -7.70
N GLU A 215 -10.36 9.35 -8.25
CA GLU A 215 -10.97 8.82 -9.45
C GLU A 215 -11.96 7.70 -9.08
N ALA A 216 -13.26 7.98 -9.07
CA ALA A 216 -14.28 6.99 -8.67
C ALA A 216 -14.26 5.73 -9.57
N GLN A 217 -13.89 5.88 -10.84
CA GLN A 217 -13.72 4.77 -11.79
C GLN A 217 -12.62 3.77 -11.39
N LEU A 218 -11.77 4.11 -10.42
CA LEU A 218 -10.79 3.19 -9.87
C LEU A 218 -11.45 2.03 -9.10
N LEU A 219 -12.61 2.23 -8.48
CA LEU A 219 -13.26 1.19 -7.68
C LEU A 219 -13.70 0.00 -8.55
N PRO A 220 -14.43 0.19 -9.68
CA PRO A 220 -14.70 -0.90 -10.61
C PRO A 220 -13.45 -1.54 -11.20
N ALA A 221 -12.41 -0.75 -11.48
CA ALA A 221 -11.15 -1.28 -11.99
C ALA A 221 -10.44 -2.18 -10.97
N LEU A 222 -10.50 -1.82 -9.68
CA LEU A 222 -9.99 -2.66 -8.57
C LEU A 222 -10.77 -3.98 -8.46
N GLU A 223 -12.10 -3.91 -8.54
CA GLU A 223 -12.93 -5.13 -8.55
C GLU A 223 -12.61 -6.03 -9.75
N ALA A 224 -12.42 -5.45 -10.94
CA ALA A 224 -12.10 -6.19 -12.16
C ALA A 224 -10.75 -6.93 -12.06
N VAL A 225 -9.81 -6.43 -11.25
CA VAL A 225 -8.56 -7.12 -10.95
C VAL A 225 -8.65 -8.01 -9.70
N GLY A 226 -9.81 -8.13 -9.06
CA GLY A 226 -10.04 -8.99 -7.90
C GLY A 226 -9.57 -8.39 -6.57
N VAL A 227 -9.54 -7.06 -6.46
CA VAL A 227 -9.34 -6.34 -5.19
C VAL A 227 -10.68 -5.73 -4.78
N HIS A 228 -11.27 -6.24 -3.71
CA HIS A 228 -12.47 -5.66 -3.14
C HIS A 228 -12.11 -4.46 -2.25
N VAL A 229 -12.90 -3.39 -2.34
CA VAL A 229 -12.80 -2.22 -1.46
C VAL A 229 -13.94 -2.31 -0.46
N ASP A 230 -13.64 -2.49 0.81
CA ASP A 230 -14.68 -2.67 1.84
C ASP A 230 -15.36 -1.35 2.18
N ASN A 231 -14.58 -0.25 2.27
CA ASN A 231 -15.08 1.02 2.77
C ASN A 231 -14.55 2.21 1.98
N VAL A 232 -15.41 3.21 1.78
CA VAL A 232 -15.00 4.57 1.38
C VAL A 232 -15.32 5.52 2.53
N ILE A 233 -14.27 6.14 3.08
CA ILE A 233 -14.35 6.99 4.26
C ILE A 233 -14.12 8.44 3.85
N ARG A 234 -15.17 9.25 3.97
CA ARG A 234 -15.11 10.69 3.83
C ARG A 234 -14.64 11.32 5.14
N VAL A 235 -13.51 12.01 5.13
CA VAL A 235 -13.03 12.80 6.27
C VAL A 235 -13.34 14.28 6.03
N GLN A 236 -14.00 14.95 6.97
CA GLN A 236 -14.32 16.37 6.81
C GLN A 236 -14.30 17.11 8.15
N GLN A 237 -14.00 18.40 8.13
CA GLN A 237 -14.11 19.23 9.33
C GLN A 237 -15.57 19.63 9.58
N GLU A 238 -16.00 19.61 10.84
CA GLU A 238 -17.23 20.28 11.25
C GLU A 238 -17.06 21.78 11.06
N ARG A 239 -17.75 22.35 10.08
CA ARG A 239 -17.84 23.80 9.92
C ARG A 239 -19.05 24.26 10.72
N GLY A 240 -18.82 24.78 11.92
CA GLY A 240 -19.88 25.35 12.75
C GLY A 240 -20.71 26.38 11.97
N HIS A 241 -22.02 26.41 12.22
CA HIS A 241 -22.99 27.34 11.62
C HIS A 241 -22.78 28.81 12.04
N TYR A 242 -21.59 29.37 11.84
CA TYR A 242 -21.29 30.78 12.11
C TYR A 242 -20.96 31.57 10.85
N ASN A 243 -21.44 31.13 9.68
CA ASN A 243 -21.45 31.94 8.47
C ASN A 243 -22.72 31.69 7.67
N THR A 244 -23.82 32.27 8.13
CA THR A 244 -24.96 32.61 7.29
C THR A 244 -25.00 34.13 7.14
N PRO A 245 -24.55 34.71 6.01
CA PRO A 245 -25.19 35.88 5.46
C PRO A 245 -26.24 35.39 4.48
N GLU A 246 -27.51 35.68 4.80
CA GLU A 246 -28.62 35.50 3.89
C GLU A 246 -28.36 36.28 2.58
N ARG A 247 -28.33 35.54 1.47
CA ARG A 247 -28.92 35.84 0.16
C ARG A 247 -28.77 37.27 -0.40
N ARG A 248 -28.01 37.41 -1.50
CA ARG A 248 -28.50 38.08 -2.73
C ARG A 248 -27.69 37.74 -3.99
N ASP A 249 -28.47 37.49 -5.03
CA ASP A 249 -28.22 37.66 -6.45
C ASP A 249 -27.29 36.69 -7.22
N SER A 250 -27.99 35.85 -7.99
CA SER A 250 -27.60 35.30 -9.27
C SER A 250 -26.99 36.34 -10.22
N SER A 251 -25.68 36.20 -10.51
CA SER A 251 -25.12 36.34 -11.87
C SER A 251 -23.60 36.22 -11.84
N VAL A 252 -23.09 35.20 -12.56
CA VAL A 252 -21.81 35.21 -13.29
C VAL A 252 -20.56 35.62 -12.50
N VAL A 253 -19.88 34.65 -11.91
CA VAL A 253 -18.41 34.58 -12.00
C VAL A 253 -18.05 33.11 -12.19
N SER A 254 -17.68 32.75 -13.42
CA SER A 254 -16.92 31.53 -13.71
C SER A 254 -15.53 31.72 -13.13
N SER A 255 -15.42 31.63 -11.80
CA SER A 255 -14.16 31.66 -11.09
C SER A 255 -13.60 30.26 -11.19
N GLU A 256 -12.47 30.12 -11.87
CA GLU A 256 -11.71 28.89 -12.03
C GLU A 256 -11.60 28.20 -10.67
N ARG A 257 -12.41 27.15 -10.43
CA ARG A 257 -12.28 26.37 -9.21
C ARG A 257 -10.87 25.79 -9.22
N PRO A 258 -10.10 25.88 -8.12
CA PRO A 258 -8.81 25.23 -8.04
C PRO A 258 -8.96 23.77 -8.46
N ARG A 259 -8.08 23.27 -9.34
CA ARG A 259 -8.19 21.90 -9.92
C ARG A 259 -8.50 20.83 -8.88
N GLY A 260 -7.92 20.94 -7.67
CA GLY A 260 -8.21 20.05 -6.55
C GLY A 260 -9.67 20.10 -6.07
N SER A 261 -10.28 21.29 -5.96
CA SER A 261 -11.68 21.43 -5.56
C SER A 261 -12.66 20.80 -6.57
N GLN A 262 -12.30 20.80 -7.85
CA GLN A 262 -13.07 20.14 -8.89
C GLN A 262 -12.96 18.61 -8.80
N LYS A 263 -11.76 18.06 -8.57
CA LYS A 263 -11.56 16.60 -8.44
C LYS A 263 -12.39 16.00 -7.29
N HIS A 264 -12.35 16.60 -6.10
CA HIS A 264 -13.18 16.14 -4.97
C HIS A 264 -14.68 16.20 -5.27
N CYS A 265 -15.15 17.29 -5.88
CA CYS A 265 -16.57 17.45 -6.23
C CYS A 265 -17.02 16.35 -7.20
N VAL A 266 -16.23 16.11 -8.26
CA VAL A 266 -16.51 15.07 -9.26
C VAL A 266 -16.44 13.68 -8.64
N PHE A 267 -15.45 13.40 -7.79
CA PHE A 267 -15.33 12.15 -7.07
C PHE A 267 -16.59 11.86 -6.24
N TRP A 268 -16.95 12.77 -5.33
CA TRP A 268 -18.08 12.54 -4.41
C TRP A 268 -19.43 12.53 -5.11
N SER A 269 -19.60 13.30 -6.20
CA SER A 269 -20.86 13.30 -6.97
C SER A 269 -21.02 12.04 -7.82
N SER A 270 -19.94 11.53 -8.41
CA SER A 270 -19.97 10.32 -9.25
C SER A 270 -19.91 9.02 -8.46
N LEU A 271 -19.37 9.03 -7.23
CA LEU A 271 -19.16 7.82 -6.43
C LEU A 271 -20.44 7.00 -6.25
N GLY A 272 -21.58 7.64 -6.02
CA GLY A 272 -22.86 6.93 -5.84
C GLY A 272 -23.22 6.13 -7.10
N ASP A 273 -23.24 6.82 -8.24
CA ASP A 273 -23.54 6.19 -9.53
C ASP A 273 -22.58 5.05 -9.85
N VAL A 274 -21.30 5.18 -9.53
CA VAL A 274 -20.29 4.14 -9.80
C VAL A 274 -20.53 2.89 -8.96
N LEU A 275 -20.83 3.05 -7.68
CA LEU A 275 -21.12 1.93 -6.78
C LEU A 275 -22.44 1.24 -7.15
N ASP A 276 -23.47 2.02 -7.47
CA ASP A 276 -24.81 1.52 -7.78
C ASP A 276 -24.90 0.86 -9.18
N ARG A 277 -23.99 1.19 -10.10
CA ARG A 277 -23.92 0.61 -11.46
C ARG A 277 -23.18 -0.72 -11.54
N GLY A 278 -22.72 -1.25 -10.42
CA GLY A 278 -22.06 -2.56 -10.37
C GLY A 278 -22.94 -3.66 -11.00
N PRO A 279 -22.35 -4.61 -11.75
CA PRO A 279 -23.04 -5.82 -12.19
C PRO A 279 -23.79 -6.54 -11.05
N ALA A 280 -24.80 -7.36 -11.34
CA ALA A 280 -25.63 -8.00 -10.31
C ALA A 280 -24.87 -8.96 -9.33
N LEU A 281 -23.61 -9.28 -9.63
CA LEU A 281 -22.72 -10.09 -8.76
C LEU A 281 -21.50 -9.28 -8.29
N SER A 282 -21.56 -7.96 -8.44
CA SER A 282 -20.52 -7.03 -8.03
C SER A 282 -20.64 -6.75 -6.55
N THR A 283 -19.49 -6.75 -5.92
CA THR A 283 -19.26 -6.33 -4.53
C THR A 283 -19.26 -4.81 -4.38
N LEU A 284 -19.31 -4.04 -5.47
CA LEU A 284 -19.36 -2.58 -5.41
C LEU A 284 -20.59 -2.04 -4.66
N GLN A 285 -21.70 -2.78 -4.67
CA GLN A 285 -22.91 -2.41 -3.93
C GLN A 285 -22.77 -2.65 -2.42
N ASP A 286 -21.82 -3.49 -2.01
CA ASP A 286 -21.54 -3.83 -0.61
C ASP A 286 -20.57 -2.83 0.06
N VAL A 287 -19.97 -1.92 -0.73
CA VAL A 287 -18.98 -0.94 -0.26
C VAL A 287 -19.61 0.00 0.76
N ALA A 288 -19.11 -0.02 2.01
CA ALA A 288 -19.64 0.84 3.05
C ALA A 288 -19.20 2.30 2.85
N ARG A 289 -20.16 3.22 2.94
CA ARG A 289 -19.91 4.66 2.77
C ARG A 289 -19.94 5.33 4.13
N LEU A 290 -18.76 5.67 4.64
CA LEU A 290 -18.58 6.23 5.97
C LEU A 290 -18.24 7.71 5.88
N CYS A 291 -18.67 8.48 6.87
CA CYS A 291 -18.36 9.89 6.98
C CYS A 291 -17.87 10.21 8.40
N TYR A 292 -16.62 10.61 8.52
CA TYR A 292 -16.01 11.04 9.75
C TYR A 292 -15.89 12.56 9.78
N THR A 293 -16.54 13.17 10.76
CA THR A 293 -16.54 14.62 10.95
C THR A 293 -15.64 14.98 12.13
N VAL A 294 -14.58 15.73 11.89
CA VAL A 294 -13.65 16.23 12.91
C VAL A 294 -14.22 17.50 13.52
N THR A 295 -14.59 17.45 14.80
CA THR A 295 -15.06 18.61 15.54
C THR A 295 -13.88 19.37 16.13
N ASP A 296 -13.77 20.67 15.84
CA ASP A 296 -12.78 21.55 16.47
C ASP A 296 -13.23 21.87 17.90
N ARG A 297 -13.01 20.94 18.85
CA ARG A 297 -13.17 21.24 20.27
C ARG A 297 -11.84 21.79 20.78
N PRO A 298 -11.80 22.96 21.42
CA PRO A 298 -10.61 23.40 22.12
C PRO A 298 -10.39 22.46 23.32
N HIS A 299 -9.51 21.47 23.18
CA HIS A 299 -9.13 20.62 24.30
C HIS A 299 -7.86 21.17 24.96
N ALA A 300 -7.94 21.37 26.27
CA ALA A 300 -6.89 21.71 27.23
C ALA A 300 -5.50 21.11 26.92
N PRO A 301 -4.41 21.77 27.36
CA PRO A 301 -3.04 21.38 27.04
C PRO A 301 -2.71 19.99 27.60
N GLY A 302 -2.78 19.00 26.72
CA GLY A 302 -2.34 17.62 26.93
C GLY A 302 -1.71 17.11 25.63
N PRO A 303 -0.87 16.07 25.69
CA PRO A 303 -0.09 15.62 24.53
C PRO A 303 -1.02 15.20 23.36
N PRO A 304 -0.59 15.44 22.11
CA PRO A 304 -1.40 15.22 20.90
C PRO A 304 -1.51 13.72 20.61
N VAL A 305 -2.33 13.01 21.38
CA VAL A 305 -2.54 11.55 21.22
C VAL A 305 -4.02 11.21 21.02
N SER A 306 -4.94 12.18 21.14
CA SER A 306 -6.38 11.89 21.24
C SER A 306 -7.20 12.01 19.96
N TYR A 307 -6.60 12.27 18.80
CA TYR A 307 -7.38 12.48 17.57
C TYR A 307 -7.83 11.19 16.87
N PHE A 308 -7.24 10.04 17.18
CA PHE A 308 -7.53 8.79 16.46
C PHE A 308 -7.74 7.60 17.41
N LYS A 309 -8.85 7.62 18.15
CA LYS A 309 -9.57 6.38 18.53
C LYS A 309 -10.25 5.70 17.31
N CYS A 310 -10.13 6.30 16.12
CA CYS A 310 -10.88 5.96 14.92
C CYS A 310 -10.39 4.69 14.20
N LEU A 311 -9.20 4.15 14.52
CA LEU A 311 -8.75 2.88 13.97
C LEU A 311 -9.56 1.68 14.49
N CYS A 312 -10.27 1.83 15.61
CA CYS A 312 -11.23 0.82 16.08
C CYS A 312 -12.55 0.80 15.26
N ILE A 313 -12.71 1.69 14.29
CA ILE A 313 -13.88 1.73 13.37
C ILE A 313 -13.58 0.94 12.08
N LEU A 314 -12.30 0.62 11.83
CA LEU A 314 -11.84 -0.19 10.71
C LEU A 314 -11.81 -1.67 11.08
#